data_AF-A0A097A4R2-F1
#
_entry.id   AF-A0A097A4R2-F1
#
_cell.length_a   1.000
_cell.length_b   1.000
_cell.length_c   1.000
_cell.angle_alpha   90.00
_cell.angle_beta   90.00
_cell.angle_gamma   90.00
#
_symmetry.space_group_name_H-M   'P 1'
#
loop_
_entity.id
_entity.type
_entity.pdbx_description
1 polymer ?
#
loop_
_entity_poly.entity_id
_entity_poly.type
_entity_poly.pdbx_seq_one_letter_code
_entity_poly.pdbx_strand_id
1 'polypeptide(L)'
;RHGNKGVISRIVPIEDMPHMADGTPVDIVLNPLGVPSRMNVGQVLETHLGWAARGLGHKIEAMIKREAKIEELRKFLDKIYNGSGKKEDLKSLTDDEIAELAENLTQGVPMATPVFDGGTEEEIKDMLELAGLPRSGQTTLFDGRTGEAFERQVTVGYMYILKLNHLVDDKMHARSTGPYSLVTQQPLGGKAQFGGQRF
;
A
#
# COMPACT_ATOMS: atom_id res chain seq x y z
N ARG A 1 -5.30 -5.28 -3.50
CA ARG A 1 -6.77 -5.67 -3.50
C ARG A 1 -7.04 -7.15 -3.87
N HIS A 2 -6.33 -8.10 -3.25
CA HIS A 2 -6.16 -9.48 -3.76
C HIS A 2 -6.83 -10.54 -2.90
N GLY A 3 -8.03 -10.25 -2.39
CA GLY A 3 -8.78 -11.14 -1.49
C GLY A 3 -8.14 -11.31 -0.10
N ASN A 4 -7.04 -10.61 0.19
CA ASN A 4 -6.43 -10.55 1.51
C ASN A 4 -7.33 -9.71 2.45
N LYS A 5 -7.84 -10.36 3.49
CA LYS A 5 -8.63 -9.71 4.55
C LYS A 5 -7.97 -9.97 5.89
N GLY A 6 -8.05 -8.97 6.78
CA GLY A 6 -7.55 -9.05 8.14
C GLY A 6 -8.42 -8.22 9.07
N VAL A 7 -8.27 -8.45 10.37
CA VAL A 7 -8.83 -7.62 11.44
C VAL A 7 -7.64 -6.92 12.10
N ILE A 8 -7.76 -5.62 12.35
CA ILE A 8 -6.72 -4.87 13.08
C ILE A 8 -6.66 -5.43 14.50
N SER A 9 -5.51 -6.02 14.87
CA SER A 9 -5.31 -6.66 16.16
C SER A 9 -4.72 -5.73 17.22
N ARG A 10 -3.83 -4.82 16.80
CA ARG A 10 -3.16 -3.86 17.69
C ARG A 10 -2.82 -2.59 16.92
N ILE A 11 -2.98 -1.46 17.58
CA ILE A 11 -2.42 -0.17 17.16
C ILE A 11 -1.23 0.08 18.08
N VAL A 12 -0.06 0.32 17.51
CA VAL A 12 1.18 0.57 18.25
C VAL A 12 1.64 2.01 18.02
N PRO A 13 2.39 2.59 18.97
CA PRO A 13 3.08 3.86 18.75
C PRO A 13 4.04 3.80 17.55
N ILE A 14 4.36 4.96 16.98
CA ILE A 14 5.20 5.05 15.78
C ILE A 14 6.66 4.63 16.07
N GLU A 15 7.13 4.89 17.28
CA GLU A 15 8.46 4.52 17.77
C GLU A 15 8.64 3.00 17.91
N ASP A 16 7.55 2.25 18.08
CA ASP A 16 7.57 0.79 18.17
C ASP A 16 7.59 0.12 16.78
N MET A 17 7.34 0.87 15.71
CA MET A 17 7.22 0.32 14.36
C MET A 17 8.60 0.04 13.75
N PRO A 18 8.73 -1.04 12.96
CA PRO A 18 9.90 -1.22 12.13
C PRO A 18 10.14 -0.02 11.23
N HIS A 19 11.39 0.40 11.08
CA HIS A 19 11.76 1.53 10.25
C HIS A 19 12.87 1.18 9.26
N MET A 20 12.91 1.91 8.16
CA MET A 20 13.95 1.84 7.15
C MET A 20 15.22 2.57 7.62
N ALA A 21 16.33 2.40 6.89
CA ALA A 21 17.61 3.03 7.23
C ALA A 21 17.59 4.57 7.20
N ASP A 22 16.62 5.16 6.51
CA ASP A 22 16.36 6.61 6.49
C ASP A 22 15.54 7.09 7.71
N GLY A 23 15.14 6.19 8.60
CA GLY A 23 14.31 6.46 9.77
C GLY A 23 12.81 6.44 9.48
N THR A 24 12.38 6.23 8.24
CA THR A 24 10.96 6.20 7.89
C THR A 24 10.31 4.92 8.46
N PRO A 25 9.32 5.04 9.35
CA PRO A 25 8.61 3.89 9.91
C PRO A 25 7.63 3.30 8.89
N VAL A 26 7.37 1.99 9.01
CA VAL A 26 6.30 1.34 8.23
C VAL A 26 4.94 1.61 8.88
N ASP A 27 3.89 1.72 8.07
CA ASP A 27 2.54 1.99 8.60
C ASP A 27 1.79 0.72 9.03
N ILE A 28 1.96 -0.38 8.28
CA ILE A 28 1.20 -1.63 8.46
C ILE A 28 2.13 -2.82 8.28
N VAL A 29 2.08 -3.75 9.23
CA VAL A 29 2.79 -5.03 9.16
C VAL A 29 1.82 -6.15 8.77
N LEU A 30 2.13 -6.87 7.70
CA LEU A 30 1.34 -8.00 7.21
C LEU A 30 2.10 -9.32 7.41
N ASN A 31 1.37 -10.39 7.72
CA ASN A 31 1.97 -11.72 7.87
C ASN A 31 2.26 -12.34 6.49
N PRO A 32 3.52 -12.70 6.18
CA PRO A 32 3.89 -13.27 4.88
C PRO A 32 3.30 -14.66 4.63
N LEU A 33 2.95 -15.43 5.67
CA LEU A 33 2.39 -16.79 5.53
C LEU A 33 1.03 -16.82 4.82
N GLY A 34 0.33 -15.68 4.79
CA GLY A 34 -0.94 -15.54 4.08
C GLY A 34 -0.81 -15.53 2.56
N VAL A 35 0.39 -15.30 2.01
CA VAL A 35 0.62 -15.20 0.55
C VAL A 35 0.73 -16.59 -0.10
N PRO A 36 1.63 -17.50 0.35
CA PRO A 36 1.79 -18.79 -0.31
C PRO A 36 0.54 -19.67 -0.19
N SER A 37 -0.11 -19.65 0.98
CA SER A 37 -1.29 -20.48 1.26
C SER A 37 -2.51 -20.11 0.42
N ARG A 38 -2.63 -18.85 0.01
CA ARG A 38 -3.77 -18.33 -0.78
C ARG A 38 -3.43 -18.12 -2.26
N MET A 39 -2.18 -18.37 -2.64
CA MET A 39 -1.66 -18.18 -4.00
C MET A 39 -1.95 -16.79 -4.60
N ASN A 40 -2.03 -15.75 -3.77
CA ASN A 40 -2.33 -14.39 -4.20
C ASN A 40 -1.05 -13.54 -4.31
N VAL A 41 -0.15 -13.99 -5.20
CA VAL A 41 1.15 -13.37 -5.48
C VAL A 41 1.04 -11.93 -5.97
N GLY A 42 -0.08 -11.57 -6.62
CA GLY A 42 -0.33 -10.22 -7.11
C GLY A 42 -0.21 -9.12 -6.05
N GLN A 43 -0.44 -9.42 -4.77
CA GLN A 43 -0.25 -8.42 -3.70
C GLN A 43 1.23 -8.06 -3.49
N VAL A 44 2.15 -9.00 -3.75
CA VAL A 44 3.60 -8.77 -3.65
C VAL A 44 4.05 -7.92 -4.84
N LEU A 45 3.54 -8.21 -6.04
CA LEU A 45 3.78 -7.39 -7.23
C LEU A 45 3.23 -5.97 -7.05
N GLU A 46 2.02 -5.82 -6.50
CA GLU A 46 1.43 -4.52 -6.13
C GLU A 46 2.35 -3.77 -5.15
N THR A 47 2.88 -4.47 -4.13
CA THR A 47 3.78 -3.87 -3.13
C THR A 47 5.07 -3.35 -3.76
N HIS A 48 5.71 -4.15 -4.62
CA HIS A 48 6.94 -3.75 -5.32
C HIS A 48 6.71 -2.57 -6.27
N LEU A 49 5.67 -2.64 -7.11
CA LEU A 49 5.34 -1.57 -8.05
C LEU A 49 4.93 -0.29 -7.31
N GLY A 50 4.18 -0.41 -6.21
CA GLY A 50 3.82 0.71 -5.35
C GLY A 50 5.04 1.37 -4.72
N TRP A 51 6.05 0.59 -4.34
CA TRP A 51 7.30 1.14 -3.83
C TRP A 51 8.08 1.91 -4.90
N ALA A 52 8.20 1.34 -6.10
CA ALA A 52 8.77 2.03 -7.25
C ALA A 52 8.04 3.35 -7.54
N ALA A 53 6.70 3.31 -7.62
CA ALA A 53 5.86 4.48 -7.86
C ALA A 53 6.11 5.62 -6.86
N ARG A 54 6.17 5.31 -5.56
CA ARG A 54 6.48 6.30 -4.53
C ARG A 54 7.93 6.80 -4.63
N GLY A 55 8.89 5.90 -4.86
CA GLY A 55 10.30 6.27 -5.00
C GLY A 55 10.57 7.19 -6.20
N LEU A 56 9.87 6.98 -7.32
CA LEU A 56 9.88 7.90 -8.46
C LEU A 56 9.32 9.28 -8.08
N GLY A 57 8.23 9.33 -7.32
CA GLY A 57 7.67 10.58 -6.79
C GLY A 57 8.66 11.34 -5.90
N HIS A 58 9.35 10.66 -4.99
CA HIS A 58 10.39 11.26 -4.16
C HIS A 58 11.56 11.81 -4.99
N LYS A 59 11.94 11.14 -6.08
CA LYS A 59 12.95 11.67 -7.01
C LYS A 59 12.46 12.92 -7.72
N ILE A 60 11.21 12.96 -8.18
CA ILE A 60 10.62 14.16 -8.79
C ILE A 60 10.60 15.31 -7.78
N GLU A 61 10.16 15.06 -6.56
CA GLU A 61 10.14 16.04 -5.48
C GLU A 61 11.55 16.60 -5.18
N ALA A 62 12.57 15.73 -5.12
CA ALA A 62 13.95 16.15 -4.95
C ALA A 62 14.45 17.02 -6.11
N MET A 63 13.99 16.76 -7.34
CA MET A 63 14.32 17.58 -8.51
C MET A 63 13.67 18.96 -8.46
N ILE A 64 12.42 19.03 -8.02
CA ILE A 64 11.70 20.30 -7.83
C ILE A 64 12.37 21.13 -6.73
N LYS A 65 12.70 20.51 -5.59
CA LYS A 65 13.34 21.21 -4.44
C LYS A 65 14.71 21.82 -4.75
N ARG A 66 15.46 21.24 -5.69
CA ARG A 66 16.75 21.76 -6.14
C ARG A 66 16.65 22.73 -7.33
N GLU A 67 15.42 23.12 -7.71
CA GLU A 67 15.13 23.96 -8.88
C GLU A 67 15.78 23.42 -10.17
N ALA A 68 15.65 22.10 -10.40
CA ALA A 68 16.22 21.47 -11.57
C ALA A 68 15.66 22.09 -12.87
N LYS A 69 16.49 22.12 -13.91
CA LYS A 69 16.07 22.62 -15.22
C LYS A 69 14.91 21.78 -15.75
N ILE A 70 13.95 22.42 -16.41
CA ILE A 70 12.77 21.75 -17.00
C ILE A 70 13.18 20.65 -17.99
N GLU A 71 14.28 20.84 -18.73
CA GLU A 71 14.83 19.80 -19.60
C GLU A 71 15.22 18.52 -18.86
N GLU A 72 15.73 18.63 -17.62
CA GLU A 72 16.10 17.48 -16.80
C GLU A 72 14.87 16.75 -16.29
N LEU A 73 13.87 17.50 -15.80
CA LEU A 73 12.56 16.99 -15.42
C LEU A 73 11.88 16.25 -16.58
N ARG A 74 11.84 16.88 -17.77
CA ARG A 74 11.27 16.28 -18.98
C ARG A 74 11.98 14.99 -19.38
N LYS A 75 13.32 14.96 -19.33
CA LYS A 75 14.10 13.73 -19.58
C LYS A 75 13.82 12.63 -18.56
N PHE A 76 13.60 13.00 -17.29
CA PHE A 76 13.28 12.02 -16.27
C PHE A 76 11.86 11.47 -16.43
N LEU A 77 10.88 12.33 -16.68
CA LEU A 77 9.50 11.93 -16.99
C LEU A 77 9.44 11.06 -18.26
N ASP A 78 10.22 11.38 -19.29
CA ASP A 78 10.33 10.56 -20.50
C ASP A 78 10.82 9.15 -20.19
N LYS A 79 11.81 9.00 -19.29
CA LYS A 79 12.25 7.66 -18.84
C LYS A 79 11.16 6.89 -18.09
N ILE A 80 10.33 7.59 -17.31
CA ILE A 80 9.23 6.97 -16.55
C ILE A 80 8.11 6.51 -17.50
N TYR A 81 7.62 7.41 -18.36
CA TYR A 81 6.46 7.14 -19.21
C TYR A 81 6.79 6.34 -20.48
N ASN A 82 7.97 6.56 -21.07
CA ASN A 82 8.35 5.94 -22.35
C ASN A 82 9.37 4.80 -22.20
N GLY A 83 9.72 4.42 -20.97
CA GLY A 83 10.62 3.31 -20.67
C GLY A 83 10.02 1.94 -20.96
N SER A 84 8.71 1.76 -20.76
CA SER A 84 8.00 0.49 -20.96
C SER A 84 6.53 0.71 -21.33
N GLY A 85 5.94 -0.23 -22.08
CA GLY A 85 4.52 -0.21 -22.41
C GLY A 85 4.12 0.88 -23.43
N LYS A 86 2.98 1.54 -23.17
CA LYS A 86 2.39 2.54 -24.06
C LYS A 86 3.17 3.86 -23.97
N LYS A 87 3.64 4.34 -25.12
CA LYS A 87 4.35 5.62 -25.20
C LYS A 87 3.38 6.79 -25.15
N GLU A 88 3.75 7.81 -24.40
CA GLU A 88 3.02 9.07 -24.26
C GLU A 88 3.83 10.22 -24.86
N ASP A 89 3.13 11.17 -25.50
CA ASP A 89 3.78 12.29 -26.18
C ASP A 89 3.99 13.49 -25.25
N LEU A 90 5.04 13.40 -24.44
CA LEU A 90 5.48 14.49 -23.55
C LEU A 90 6.05 15.70 -24.30
N LYS A 91 6.27 15.63 -25.62
CA LYS A 91 6.79 16.78 -26.39
C LYS A 91 5.70 17.79 -26.70
N SER A 92 4.44 17.34 -26.74
CA SER A 92 3.28 18.22 -26.95
C SER A 92 3.03 19.17 -25.78
N LEU A 93 3.50 18.82 -24.57
CA LEU A 93 3.32 19.61 -23.36
C LEU A 93 4.27 20.81 -23.30
N THR A 94 3.71 21.95 -22.90
CA THR A 94 4.43 23.17 -22.57
C THR A 94 5.25 23.00 -21.30
N ASP A 95 6.20 23.92 -21.08
CA ASP A 95 7.08 23.86 -19.91
C ASP A 95 6.33 24.07 -18.59
N ASP A 96 5.29 24.93 -18.60
CA ASP A 96 4.41 25.15 -17.45
C ASP A 96 3.58 23.90 -17.12
N GLU A 97 3.04 23.21 -18.14
CA GLU A 97 2.28 21.95 -17.97
C GLU A 97 3.17 20.82 -17.45
N ILE A 98 4.45 20.77 -17.84
CA ILE A 98 5.41 19.80 -17.32
C ILE A 98 5.72 20.07 -15.85
N ALA A 99 5.83 21.33 -15.44
CA ALA A 99 6.02 21.69 -14.04
C ALA A 99 4.80 21.30 -13.20
N GLU A 100 3.59 21.62 -13.64
CA GLU A 100 2.34 21.24 -12.97
C GLU A 100 2.19 19.72 -12.88
N LEU A 101 2.50 18.99 -13.96
CA LEU A 101 2.50 17.53 -13.94
C LEU A 101 3.50 17.00 -12.91
N ALA A 102 4.72 17.52 -12.88
CA ALA A 102 5.73 17.08 -11.92
C ALA A 102 5.31 17.33 -10.47
N GLU A 103 4.70 18.48 -10.16
CA GLU A 103 4.15 18.78 -8.84
C GLU A 103 3.10 17.75 -8.41
N ASN A 104 2.18 17.40 -9.31
CA ASN A 104 1.15 16.40 -9.06
C ASN A 104 1.73 14.99 -8.81
N LEU A 105 2.90 14.69 -9.40
CA LEU A 105 3.56 13.38 -9.28
C LEU A 105 4.46 13.24 -8.03
N THR A 106 4.65 14.31 -7.25
CA THR A 106 5.50 14.29 -6.04
C THR A 106 5.09 13.25 -5.01
N GLN A 107 3.78 12.99 -4.87
CA GLN A 107 3.25 11.99 -3.95
C GLN A 107 3.40 10.54 -4.45
N GLY A 108 3.92 10.35 -5.65
CA GLY A 108 4.08 9.04 -6.28
C GLY A 108 3.47 9.04 -7.67
N VAL A 109 4.15 8.37 -8.59
CA VAL A 109 3.70 8.28 -9.98
C VAL A 109 2.54 7.27 -10.06
N PRO A 110 1.34 7.68 -10.48
CA PRO A 110 0.22 6.74 -10.65
C PRO A 110 0.55 5.72 -11.73
N MET A 111 0.53 4.44 -11.37
CA MET A 111 0.80 3.34 -12.29
C MET A 111 -0.50 2.65 -12.71
N ALA A 112 -0.61 2.32 -13.98
CA ALA A 112 -1.73 1.56 -14.52
C ALA A 112 -1.24 0.20 -15.04
N THR A 113 -1.81 -0.88 -14.52
CA THR A 113 -1.58 -2.25 -15.01
C THR A 113 -2.93 -2.84 -15.45
N PRO A 114 -3.21 -2.89 -16.76
CA PRO A 114 -4.41 -3.53 -17.28
C PRO A 114 -4.57 -4.99 -16.84
N VAL A 115 -5.82 -5.46 -16.80
CA VAL A 115 -6.10 -6.87 -16.50
C VAL A 115 -5.63 -7.71 -17.69
N PHE A 116 -4.79 -8.71 -17.44
CA PHE A 116 -4.21 -9.62 -18.43
C PHE A 116 -3.17 -9.04 -19.39
N ASP A 117 -2.89 -7.73 -19.31
CA ASP A 117 -1.83 -7.04 -20.06
C ASP A 117 -1.09 -6.08 -19.11
N GLY A 118 -0.69 -6.61 -17.97
CA GLY A 118 -0.05 -5.87 -16.88
C GLY A 118 1.47 -5.80 -17.04
N GLY A 119 2.09 -4.96 -16.22
CA GLY A 119 3.55 -4.85 -16.18
C GLY A 119 4.21 -6.18 -15.81
N THR A 120 5.25 -6.53 -16.55
CA THR A 120 6.07 -7.72 -16.32
C THR A 120 6.97 -7.53 -15.09
N GLU A 121 7.49 -8.63 -14.55
CA GLU A 121 8.40 -8.57 -13.39
C GLU A 121 9.66 -7.75 -13.67
N GLU A 122 10.21 -7.86 -14.89
CA GLU A 122 11.41 -7.10 -15.26
C GLU A 122 11.13 -5.60 -15.37
N GLU A 123 9.97 -5.20 -15.91
CA GLU A 123 9.56 -3.78 -15.91
C GLU A 123 9.42 -3.23 -14.48
N ILE A 124 8.90 -4.01 -13.54
CA ILE A 124 8.82 -3.60 -12.12
C ILE A 124 10.23 -3.44 -11.54
N LYS A 125 11.16 -4.36 -11.83
CA LYS A 125 12.56 -4.28 -11.37
C LYS A 125 13.27 -3.06 -11.93
N ASP A 126 13.07 -2.78 -13.22
CA ASP A 126 13.67 -1.62 -13.88
C ASP A 126 13.10 -0.31 -13.32
N MET A 127 11.81 -0.27 -12.95
CA MET A 127 11.19 0.87 -12.27
C MET A 127 11.73 1.06 -10.83
N LEU A 128 11.95 -0.03 -10.09
CA LEU A 128 12.61 0.03 -8.78
C LEU A 128 14.02 0.61 -8.92
N GLU A 129 14.79 0.16 -9.91
CA GLU A 129 16.14 0.67 -10.17
C GLU A 129 16.11 2.16 -10.57
N LEU A 130 15.17 2.56 -11.43
CA LEU A 130 14.97 3.97 -11.80
C LEU A 130 14.61 4.82 -10.57
N ALA A 131 13.88 4.28 -9.60
CA ALA A 131 13.60 4.91 -8.32
C ALA A 131 14.79 4.92 -7.35
N GLY A 132 15.90 4.25 -7.67
CA GLY A 132 17.06 4.10 -6.76
C GLY A 132 16.83 3.09 -5.64
N LEU A 133 15.90 2.16 -5.83
CA LEU A 133 15.51 1.12 -4.90
C LEU A 133 16.12 -0.24 -5.32
N PRO A 134 16.26 -1.19 -4.39
CA PRO A 134 16.80 -2.52 -4.72
C PRO A 134 15.85 -3.29 -5.66
N ARG A 135 16.41 -3.91 -6.72
CA ARG A 135 15.63 -4.75 -7.67
C ARG A 135 14.88 -5.91 -7.00
N SER A 136 15.30 -6.34 -5.81
CA SER A 136 14.61 -7.38 -5.04
C SER A 136 13.25 -6.94 -4.46
N GLY A 137 13.01 -5.63 -4.35
CA GLY A 137 11.86 -5.10 -3.60
C GLY A 137 11.97 -5.33 -2.09
N GLN A 138 13.16 -5.66 -1.59
CA GLN A 138 13.44 -5.94 -0.18
C GLN A 138 14.50 -5.00 0.36
N THR A 139 14.35 -4.57 1.60
CA THR A 139 15.33 -3.74 2.31
C THR A 139 15.56 -4.24 3.73
N THR A 140 16.62 -3.76 4.35
CA THR A 140 16.88 -4.00 5.77
C THR A 140 15.99 -3.07 6.58
N LEU A 141 15.23 -3.65 7.50
CA LEU A 141 14.47 -2.91 8.50
C LEU A 141 15.18 -3.00 9.86
N PHE A 142 14.84 -2.07 10.73
CA PHE A 142 15.30 -2.02 12.12
C PHE A 142 14.10 -2.10 13.05
N ASP A 143 14.21 -2.85 14.15
CA ASP A 143 13.17 -2.92 15.18
C ASP A 143 13.10 -1.58 15.91
N GLY A 144 11.92 -0.96 15.96
CA GLY A 144 11.71 0.32 16.65
C GLY A 144 11.98 0.27 18.16
N ARG A 145 11.85 -0.91 18.79
CA ARG A 145 12.03 -1.07 20.23
C ARG A 145 13.49 -1.26 20.65
N THR A 146 14.25 -2.04 19.88
CA THR A 146 15.63 -2.39 20.22
C THR A 146 16.64 -1.60 19.40
N GLY A 147 16.26 -1.10 18.23
CA GLY A 147 17.16 -0.49 17.25
C GLY A 147 17.98 -1.49 16.46
N GLU A 148 17.82 -2.80 16.70
CA GLU A 148 18.57 -3.83 16.01
C GLU A 148 18.04 -4.08 14.59
N ALA A 149 18.93 -4.37 13.66
CA ALA A 149 18.56 -4.74 12.30
C ALA A 149 17.93 -6.15 12.29
N PHE A 150 16.88 -6.35 11.49
CA PHE A 150 16.36 -7.69 11.25
C PHE A 150 17.41 -8.55 10.51
N GLU A 151 17.50 -9.82 10.87
CA GLU A 151 18.48 -10.77 10.30
C GLU A 151 18.36 -10.96 8.79
N ARG A 152 17.15 -10.77 8.24
CA ARG A 152 16.85 -10.93 6.82
C ARG A 152 16.19 -9.68 6.29
N GLN A 153 16.45 -9.39 5.01
CA GLN A 153 15.76 -8.33 4.30
C GLN A 153 14.26 -8.65 4.20
N VAL A 154 13.44 -7.61 4.31
CA VAL A 154 12.00 -7.68 4.34
C VAL A 154 11.45 -6.94 3.13
N THR A 155 10.40 -7.48 2.51
CA THR A 155 9.67 -6.78 1.45
C THR A 155 8.93 -5.58 2.05
N VAL A 156 9.21 -4.40 1.51
CA VAL A 156 8.58 -3.13 1.88
C VAL A 156 8.00 -2.51 0.62
N GLY A 157 6.89 -1.79 0.76
CA GLY A 157 6.30 -1.07 -0.34
C GLY A 157 4.92 -0.56 -0.03
N TYR A 158 4.24 -0.09 -1.07
CA TYR A 158 2.92 0.51 -0.95
C TYR A 158 1.88 -0.44 -1.50
N MET A 159 0.91 -0.80 -0.66
CA MET A 159 -0.25 -1.62 -1.04
C MET A 159 -1.52 -0.80 -0.82
N TYR A 160 -2.45 -0.86 -1.78
CA TYR A 160 -3.71 -0.17 -1.63
C TYR A 160 -4.67 -0.96 -0.72
N ILE A 161 -5.04 -0.36 0.41
CA ILE A 161 -5.86 -0.99 1.46
C ILE A 161 -7.23 -0.34 1.54
N LEU A 162 -8.26 -1.16 1.76
CA LEU A 162 -9.65 -0.73 1.90
C LEU A 162 -10.17 -1.05 3.29
N LYS A 163 -10.84 -0.07 3.91
CA LYS A 163 -11.65 -0.29 5.12
C LYS A 163 -13.03 -0.80 4.71
N LEU A 164 -13.36 -2.03 5.09
CA LEU A 164 -14.69 -2.60 4.85
C LEU A 164 -15.72 -2.07 5.85
N ASN A 165 -16.99 -2.05 5.46
CA ASN A 165 -18.11 -1.62 6.32
C ASN A 165 -18.43 -2.62 7.46
N HIS A 166 -17.53 -3.56 7.74
CA HIS A 166 -17.68 -4.54 8.82
C HIS A 166 -17.08 -3.98 10.11
N LEU A 167 -17.74 -2.99 10.70
CA LEU A 167 -17.29 -2.33 11.91
C LEU A 167 -17.58 -3.18 13.16
N VAL A 168 -16.67 -3.13 14.13
CA VAL A 168 -16.81 -3.87 15.39
C VAL A 168 -17.99 -3.35 16.21
N ASP A 169 -18.23 -2.04 16.21
CA ASP A 169 -19.31 -1.39 16.96
C ASP A 169 -20.70 -1.89 16.52
N ASP A 170 -20.87 -2.14 15.22
CA ASP A 170 -22.10 -2.69 14.68
C ASP A 170 -22.31 -4.15 15.09
N LYS A 171 -21.21 -4.90 15.23
CA LYS A 171 -21.20 -6.35 15.50
C LYS A 171 -21.17 -6.70 16.99
N MET A 172 -20.73 -5.79 17.85
CA MET A 172 -20.73 -6.02 19.28
C MET A 172 -22.17 -6.12 19.79
N HIS A 173 -22.49 -7.25 20.42
CA HIS A 173 -23.80 -7.51 21.02
C HIS A 173 -23.62 -8.40 22.25
N ALA A 174 -24.19 -7.97 23.37
CA ALA A 174 -24.20 -8.72 24.62
C ALA A 174 -25.58 -8.57 25.27
N ARG A 175 -26.05 -9.65 25.90
CA ARG A 175 -27.34 -9.71 26.60
C ARG A 175 -27.14 -10.41 27.93
N SER A 176 -27.63 -9.79 29.02
CA SER A 176 -27.80 -10.42 30.33
C SER A 176 -29.21 -11.01 30.47
N THR A 177 -30.24 -10.16 30.57
CA THR A 177 -31.66 -10.52 30.55
C THR A 177 -32.40 -9.68 29.51
N GLY A 178 -33.58 -10.10 29.06
CA GLY A 178 -34.29 -9.38 27.99
C GLY A 178 -35.63 -10.03 27.63
N PRO A 179 -36.31 -9.53 26.59
CA PRO A 179 -37.61 -10.05 26.18
C PRO A 179 -37.54 -11.49 25.68
N TYR A 180 -38.67 -12.19 25.85
CA TYR A 180 -38.89 -13.58 25.45
C TYR A 180 -40.06 -13.67 24.47
N SER A 181 -39.98 -14.63 23.57
CA SER A 181 -41.06 -15.01 22.67
C SER A 181 -42.23 -15.58 23.47
N LEU A 182 -43.44 -15.09 23.22
CA LEU A 182 -44.65 -15.55 23.91
C LEU A 182 -44.94 -17.03 23.66
N VAL A 183 -44.61 -17.53 22.46
CA VAL A 183 -44.94 -18.89 22.04
C VAL A 183 -43.91 -19.89 22.56
N THR A 184 -42.62 -19.62 22.32
CA THR A 184 -41.54 -20.56 22.63
C THR A 184 -40.94 -20.34 24.02
N GLN A 185 -41.26 -19.22 24.68
CA GLN A 185 -40.64 -18.79 25.93
C GLN A 185 -39.10 -18.75 25.84
N GLN A 186 -38.58 -18.54 24.62
CA GLN A 186 -37.15 -18.39 24.35
C GLN A 186 -36.79 -16.91 24.20
N PRO A 187 -35.54 -16.51 24.50
CA PRO A 187 -35.01 -15.20 24.16
C PRO A 187 -35.36 -14.77 22.72
N LEU A 188 -35.76 -13.51 22.51
CA LEU A 188 -35.91 -12.97 21.15
C LEU A 188 -34.59 -13.05 20.36
N GLY A 189 -34.66 -12.90 19.03
CA GLY A 189 -33.49 -12.94 18.15
C GLY A 189 -33.03 -11.56 17.70
N GLY A 190 -31.72 -11.39 17.51
CA GLY A 190 -31.12 -10.20 16.91
C GLY A 190 -30.85 -9.02 17.86
N LYS A 191 -29.84 -8.21 17.52
CA LYS A 191 -29.38 -7.05 18.32
C LYS A 191 -30.50 -6.03 18.56
N ALA A 192 -31.31 -5.73 17.54
CA ALA A 192 -32.40 -4.75 17.62
C ALA A 192 -33.47 -5.09 18.67
N GLN A 193 -33.66 -6.37 18.99
CA GLN A 193 -34.64 -6.83 19.99
C GLN A 193 -33.99 -7.20 21.33
N PHE A 194 -32.73 -6.82 21.54
CA PHE A 194 -31.92 -7.28 22.66
C PHE A 194 -31.93 -8.81 22.78
N GLY A 195 -31.84 -9.48 21.63
CA GLY A 195 -32.00 -10.92 21.50
C GLY A 195 -30.85 -11.75 22.06
N GLY A 196 -31.09 -13.02 22.36
CA GLY A 196 -30.06 -13.96 22.81
C GLY A 196 -29.30 -14.60 21.65
N GLN A 197 -28.09 -15.10 21.92
CA GLN A 197 -27.38 -15.96 20.98
C GLN A 197 -28.10 -17.31 20.89
N ARG A 198 -28.25 -17.84 19.67
CA ARG A 198 -28.76 -19.19 19.46
C ARG A 198 -27.67 -20.19 19.83
N PHE A 199 -27.95 -21.05 20.79
CA PHE A 199 -27.14 -22.21 21.18
C PHE A 199 -27.66 -23.48 20.51
#